data_AF-A0A210QNM8-F1
#
_entry.id   AF-A0A210QNM8-F1
#
_cell.length_a   1.000
_cell.length_b   1.000
_cell.length_c   1.000
_cell.angle_alpha   90.00
_cell.angle_beta   90.00
_cell.angle_gamma   90.00
#
_symmetry.space_group_name_H-M   'P 1'
#
loop_
_entity.id
_entity.type
_entity.pdbx_description
1 polymer ?
#
loop_
_entity_poly.entity_id
_entity_poly.type
_entity_poly.pdbx_seq_one_letter_code
_entity_poly.pdbx_strand_id
1 'polypeptide(L)'
;MTAFAFWCACVAMMTLVQGEMFTSLAAMQSALWAEREIAATINDYVQEEETRLAKLKQLAADMDNHSRRVQENPEKFLGNPVNAYLLIKGFTIDWDRDVTREITTPKPDLEERIQKLKESLPSYEDLNGAVVALLRLQDTYKLDTDRIAGGDLQGTPSVSLTGTYPTHSNVSYV
;
A
#
# COMPACT_ATOMS: atom_id res chain seq x y z
N MET A 1 -58.32 -1.65 -10.10
CA MET A 1 -57.27 -0.62 -10.11
C MET A 1 -56.14 -0.90 -9.12
N THR A 2 -56.41 -1.53 -7.97
CA THR A 2 -55.39 -1.86 -6.95
C THR A 2 -54.41 -2.96 -7.36
N ALA A 3 -54.86 -4.00 -8.07
CA ALA A 3 -54.00 -5.13 -8.49
C ALA A 3 -52.94 -4.74 -9.55
N PHE A 4 -53.27 -3.83 -10.46
CA PHE A 4 -52.34 -3.35 -11.49
C PHE A 4 -51.27 -2.44 -10.87
N ALA A 5 -51.66 -1.60 -9.90
CA ALA A 5 -50.72 -0.80 -9.13
C ALA A 5 -49.78 -1.67 -8.28
N PHE A 6 -50.29 -2.77 -7.70
CA PHE A 6 -49.47 -3.75 -6.97
C PHE A 6 -48.47 -4.46 -7.89
N TRP A 7 -48.90 -4.85 -9.10
CA TRP A 7 -48.01 -5.48 -10.07
C TRP A 7 -46.91 -4.53 -10.57
N CYS A 8 -47.25 -3.28 -10.90
CA CYS A 8 -46.28 -2.25 -11.23
C CYS A 8 -45.29 -1.99 -10.09
N ALA A 9 -45.76 -1.96 -8.84
CA ALA A 9 -44.90 -1.77 -7.65
C ALA A 9 -43.95 -2.97 -7.46
N CYS A 10 -44.41 -4.20 -7.65
CA CYS A 10 -43.55 -5.40 -7.57
C CYS A 10 -42.49 -5.41 -8.67
N VAL A 11 -42.85 -5.06 -9.91
CA VAL A 11 -41.91 -4.98 -11.03
C VAL A 11 -40.85 -3.89 -10.77
N ALA A 12 -41.26 -2.71 -10.29
CA ALA A 12 -40.34 -1.64 -9.94
C ALA A 12 -39.38 -2.03 -8.79
N MET A 13 -39.88 -2.74 -7.77
CA MET A 13 -39.05 -3.28 -6.69
C MET A 13 -38.01 -4.28 -7.20
N MET A 14 -38.40 -5.20 -8.09
CA MET A 14 -37.45 -6.17 -8.65
C MET A 14 -36.34 -5.49 -9.46
N THR A 15 -36.66 -4.44 -10.23
CA THR A 15 -35.64 -3.69 -10.98
C THR A 15 -34.67 -2.92 -10.10
N LEU A 16 -35.14 -2.39 -8.96
CA LEU A 16 -34.31 -1.67 -7.99
C LEU A 16 -33.31 -2.63 -7.30
N VAL A 17 -33.78 -3.79 -6.84
CA VAL A 17 -32.93 -4.79 -6.16
C VAL A 17 -31.85 -5.35 -7.09
N GLN A 18 -32.17 -5.57 -8.36
CA GLN A 18 -31.19 -5.98 -9.36
C GLN A 18 -30.10 -4.91 -9.53
N GLY A 19 -30.49 -3.62 -9.60
CA GLY A 19 -29.56 -2.50 -9.68
C GLY A 19 -28.56 -2.47 -8.52
N GLU A 20 -29.03 -2.61 -7.28
CA GLU A 20 -28.16 -2.59 -6.09
C GLU A 20 -27.13 -3.73 -6.07
N MET A 21 -27.52 -4.94 -6.49
CA MET A 21 -26.60 -6.09 -6.57
C MET A 21 -25.51 -5.88 -7.63
N PHE A 22 -25.87 -5.37 -8.82
CA PHE A 22 -24.88 -5.06 -9.86
C PHE A 22 -23.95 -3.90 -9.43
N THR A 23 -24.46 -2.94 -8.68
CA THR A 23 -23.66 -1.86 -8.09
C THR A 23 -22.69 -2.38 -7.02
N SER A 24 -23.12 -3.29 -6.14
CA SER A 24 -22.26 -3.89 -5.11
C SER A 24 -21.12 -4.75 -5.70
N LEU A 25 -21.42 -5.53 -6.75
CA LEU A 25 -20.40 -6.29 -7.46
C LEU A 25 -19.37 -5.38 -8.14
N ALA A 26 -19.84 -4.30 -8.79
CA ALA A 26 -18.95 -3.31 -9.39
C ALA A 26 -18.07 -2.60 -8.34
N ALA A 27 -18.62 -2.30 -7.17
CA ALA A 27 -17.88 -1.72 -6.04
C ALA A 27 -16.79 -2.67 -5.52
N MET A 28 -17.09 -3.96 -5.33
CA MET A 28 -16.08 -4.95 -4.94
C MET A 28 -14.99 -5.14 -6.00
N GLN A 29 -15.35 -5.11 -7.29
CA GLN A 29 -14.36 -5.12 -8.36
C GLN A 29 -13.46 -3.88 -8.29
N SER A 30 -14.03 -2.69 -8.08
CA SER A 30 -13.28 -1.45 -7.90
C SER A 30 -12.31 -1.53 -6.73
N ALA A 31 -12.72 -2.11 -5.60
CA ALA A 31 -11.86 -2.31 -4.44
C ALA A 31 -10.65 -3.22 -4.76
N LEU A 32 -10.83 -4.29 -5.54
CA LEU A 32 -9.73 -5.16 -5.98
C LEU A 32 -8.76 -4.44 -6.94
N TRP A 33 -9.26 -3.56 -7.79
CA TRP A 33 -8.40 -2.72 -8.64
C TRP A 33 -7.57 -1.75 -7.79
N ALA A 34 -8.20 -1.12 -6.80
CA ALA A 34 -7.53 -0.22 -5.87
C ALA A 34 -6.46 -0.94 -5.03
N GLU A 35 -6.74 -2.15 -4.55
CA GLU A 35 -5.74 -2.99 -3.87
C GLU A 35 -4.49 -3.21 -4.74
N ARG A 36 -4.67 -3.55 -6.02
CA ARG A 36 -3.56 -3.71 -6.97
C ARG A 36 -2.80 -2.41 -7.18
N GLU A 37 -3.50 -1.28 -7.27
CA GLU A 37 -2.89 0.04 -7.47
C GLU A 37 -2.12 0.51 -6.22
N ILE A 38 -2.63 0.21 -5.03
CA ILE A 38 -1.92 0.43 -3.76
C ILE A 38 -0.64 -0.40 -3.74
N ALA A 39 -0.72 -1.70 -4.08
CA ALA A 39 0.44 -2.57 -4.12
C ALA A 39 1.52 -2.08 -5.11
N ALA A 40 1.11 -1.67 -6.31
CA ALA A 40 2.01 -1.08 -7.30
C ALA A 40 2.66 0.22 -6.77
N THR A 41 1.85 1.10 -6.18
CA THR A 41 2.32 2.37 -5.60
C THR A 41 3.35 2.14 -4.49
N ILE A 42 3.13 1.16 -3.62
CA ILE A 42 4.09 0.78 -2.57
C ILE A 42 5.38 0.26 -3.20
N ASN A 43 5.28 -0.63 -4.19
CA ASN A 43 6.46 -1.20 -4.85
C ASN A 43 7.30 -0.12 -5.56
N ASP A 44 6.66 0.80 -6.27
CA ASP A 44 7.34 1.92 -6.92
C ASP A 44 8.07 2.80 -5.90
N TYR A 45 7.40 3.13 -4.78
CA TYR A 45 8.02 3.88 -3.69
C TYR A 45 9.23 3.15 -3.10
N VAL A 46 9.12 1.84 -2.88
CA VAL A 46 10.23 1.02 -2.38
C VAL A 46 11.43 1.08 -3.33
N GLN A 47 11.23 0.93 -4.64
CA GLN A 47 12.31 0.98 -5.63
C GLN A 47 13.01 2.35 -5.66
N GLU A 48 12.23 3.43 -5.57
CA GLU A 48 12.76 4.79 -5.48
C GLU A 48 13.61 4.99 -4.20
N GLU A 49 13.09 4.52 -3.06
CA GLU A 49 13.78 4.63 -1.77
C GLU A 49 15.04 3.75 -1.70
N GLU A 50 15.02 2.55 -2.28
CA GLU A 50 16.20 1.69 -2.41
C GLU A 50 17.29 2.35 -3.26
N THR A 51 16.91 2.98 -4.38
CA THR A 51 17.85 3.71 -5.24
C THR A 51 18.48 4.88 -4.49
N ARG A 52 17.67 5.63 -3.74
CA ARG A 52 18.15 6.72 -2.88
C ARG A 52 19.09 6.21 -1.80
N LEU A 53 18.73 5.14 -1.11
CA LEU A 53 19.56 4.51 -0.08
C LEU A 53 20.89 4.00 -0.66
N ALA A 54 20.90 3.45 -1.87
CA ALA A 54 22.12 3.02 -2.54
C ALA A 54 23.07 4.21 -2.81
N LYS A 55 22.54 5.36 -3.27
CA LYS A 55 23.32 6.60 -3.43
C LYS A 55 23.91 7.09 -2.11
N LEU A 56 23.10 7.10 -1.05
CA LEU A 56 23.57 7.52 0.28
C LEU A 56 24.67 6.59 0.83
N LYS A 57 24.55 5.28 0.62
CA LYS A 57 25.59 4.30 0.98
C LYS A 57 26.89 4.56 0.22
N GLN A 58 26.80 4.80 -1.10
CA GLN A 58 27.97 5.12 -1.91
C GLN A 58 28.64 6.41 -1.45
N LEU A 59 27.86 7.47 -1.21
CA LEU A 59 28.35 8.75 -0.72
C LEU A 59 29.09 8.61 0.62
N ALA A 60 28.51 7.86 1.57
CA ALA A 60 29.15 7.57 2.85
C ALA A 60 30.48 6.81 2.69
N ALA A 61 30.52 5.82 1.79
CA ALA A 61 31.74 5.06 1.52
C ALA A 61 32.84 5.92 0.87
N ASP A 62 32.48 6.79 -0.07
CA ASP A 62 33.43 7.69 -0.73
C ASP A 62 34.02 8.71 0.26
N MET A 63 33.19 9.24 1.16
CA MET A 63 33.62 10.12 2.24
C MET A 63 34.56 9.43 3.23
N ASP A 64 34.24 8.20 3.66
CA ASP A 64 35.09 7.44 4.57
C ASP A 64 36.46 7.15 3.94
N ASN A 65 36.47 6.72 2.68
CA ASN A 65 37.69 6.48 1.92
C ASN A 65 38.54 7.76 1.74
N HIS A 66 37.90 8.90 1.46
CA HIS A 66 38.60 10.19 1.40
C HIS A 66 39.19 10.57 2.76
N SER A 67 38.38 10.50 3.82
CA SER A 67 38.79 10.83 5.19
C SER A 67 39.98 10.01 5.65
N ARG A 68 39.98 8.69 5.41
CA ARG A 68 41.08 7.80 5.76
C ARG A 68 42.40 8.21 5.11
N ARG A 69 42.39 8.50 3.81
CA ARG A 69 43.59 8.95 3.06
C ARG A 69 44.12 10.29 3.56
N VAL A 70 43.23 11.22 3.90
CA VAL A 70 43.64 12.54 4.42
C VAL A 70 44.20 12.42 5.84
N GLN A 71 43.62 11.55 6.68
CA GLN A 71 44.05 11.34 8.06
C GLN A 71 45.42 10.65 8.18
N GLU A 72 45.90 9.95 7.15
CA GLU A 72 47.25 9.35 7.16
C GLU A 72 48.36 10.39 7.34
N ASN A 73 48.21 11.59 6.76
CA ASN A 73 49.15 12.72 6.92
C ASN A 73 48.45 14.08 6.66
N PRO A 74 47.67 14.59 7.63
CA PRO A 74 46.83 15.76 7.43
C PRO A 74 47.64 17.04 7.16
N GLU A 75 48.79 17.22 7.82
CA GLU A 75 49.64 18.40 7.64
C GLU A 75 50.20 18.49 6.21
N LYS A 76 50.61 17.36 5.62
CA LYS A 76 51.10 17.30 4.24
C LYS A 76 49.98 17.55 3.23
N PHE A 77 48.79 17.02 3.50
CA PHE A 77 47.63 17.21 2.62
C PHE A 77 47.14 18.65 2.64
N LEU A 78 46.96 19.24 3.82
CA LEU A 78 46.48 20.61 4.03
C LEU A 78 47.54 21.68 3.76
N GLY A 79 48.82 21.31 3.82
CA GLY A 79 49.94 22.17 3.39
C GLY A 79 49.90 22.51 1.90
N ASN A 80 49.12 21.77 1.10
CA ASN A 80 48.81 22.17 -0.28
C ASN A 80 47.55 23.06 -0.29
N PRO A 81 47.66 24.35 -0.66
CA PRO A 81 46.54 25.28 -0.65
C PRO A 81 45.39 24.89 -1.60
N VAL A 82 45.67 24.15 -2.69
CA VAL A 82 44.64 23.62 -3.59
C VAL A 82 43.82 22.54 -2.88
N ASN A 83 44.48 21.63 -2.16
CA ASN A 83 43.79 20.58 -1.40
C ASN A 83 42.94 21.18 -0.27
N ALA A 84 43.46 22.18 0.45
CA ALA A 84 42.71 22.89 1.48
C ALA A 84 41.47 23.59 0.89
N TYR A 85 41.60 24.26 -0.25
CA TYR A 85 40.46 24.85 -0.97
C TYR A 85 39.42 23.80 -1.38
N LEU A 86 39.85 22.69 -1.98
CA LEU A 86 38.94 21.61 -2.40
C LEU A 86 38.20 20.99 -1.21
N LEU A 87 38.85 20.86 -0.06
CA LEU A 87 38.23 20.34 1.16
C LEU A 87 37.13 21.30 1.68
N ILE A 88 37.41 22.60 1.72
CA ILE A 88 36.44 23.64 2.11
C ILE A 88 35.28 23.69 1.13
N LYS A 89 35.55 23.65 -0.19
CA LYS A 89 34.52 23.58 -1.23
C LYS A 89 33.64 22.34 -1.07
N GLY A 90 34.26 21.20 -0.78
CA GLY A 90 33.58 19.94 -0.54
C GLY A 90 32.58 20.02 0.62
N PHE A 91 33.00 20.59 1.76
CA PHE A 91 32.14 20.72 2.95
C PHE A 91 31.05 21.79 2.85
N THR A 92 31.15 22.71 1.89
CA THR A 92 30.20 23.82 1.76
C THR A 92 29.28 23.61 0.56
N ILE A 93 29.82 23.74 -0.64
CA ILE A 93 29.05 23.77 -1.89
C ILE A 93 28.65 22.36 -2.30
N ASP A 94 29.61 21.42 -2.31
CA ASP A 94 29.32 20.06 -2.78
C ASP A 94 28.47 19.30 -1.75
N TRP A 95 28.65 19.56 -0.44
CA TRP A 95 27.80 19.04 0.64
C TRP A 95 26.32 19.38 0.45
N ASP A 96 26.00 20.67 0.26
CA ASP A 96 24.61 21.08 0.10
C ASP A 96 23.98 20.52 -1.19
N ARG A 97 24.77 20.42 -2.26
CA ARG A 97 24.31 19.88 -3.54
C ARG A 97 24.02 18.38 -3.47
N ASP A 98 24.93 17.60 -2.89
CA ASP A 98 24.93 16.14 -3.02
C ASP A 98 24.35 15.44 -1.80
N VAL A 99 24.53 15.98 -0.60
CA VAL A 99 24.07 15.37 0.67
C VAL A 99 22.74 15.98 1.10
N THR A 100 22.68 17.31 1.26
CA THR A 100 21.48 17.98 1.75
C THR A 100 20.30 17.72 0.82
N ARG A 101 20.52 17.74 -0.50
CA ARG A 101 19.48 17.39 -1.48
C ARG A 101 18.94 15.99 -1.23
N GLU A 102 19.79 14.95 -1.23
CA GLU A 102 19.30 13.58 -1.10
C GLU A 102 18.63 13.33 0.26
N ILE A 103 19.07 14.00 1.34
CA ILE A 103 18.45 13.89 2.67
C ILE A 103 17.10 14.62 2.75
N THR A 104 17.00 15.80 2.10
CA THR A 104 15.87 16.73 2.25
C THR A 104 14.84 16.63 1.13
N THR A 105 15.13 15.90 0.04
CA THR A 105 14.16 15.67 -1.05
C THR A 105 12.84 15.21 -0.43
N PRO A 106 11.76 15.99 -0.56
CA PRO A 106 10.47 15.61 -0.02
C PRO A 106 10.10 14.28 -0.65
N LYS A 107 9.81 13.30 0.21
CA LYS A 107 9.24 12.03 -0.24
C LYS A 107 7.98 12.37 -1.03
N PRO A 108 7.73 11.75 -2.20
CA PRO A 108 6.38 11.75 -2.73
C PRO A 108 5.48 11.26 -1.60
N ASP A 109 4.42 12.00 -1.30
CA ASP A 109 3.56 11.72 -0.15
C ASP A 109 2.83 10.39 -0.40
N LEU A 110 3.50 9.30 -0.05
CA LEU A 110 3.00 7.94 -0.17
C LEU A 110 1.69 7.83 0.59
N GLU A 111 1.59 8.52 1.73
CA GLU A 111 0.38 8.60 2.53
C GLU A 111 -0.74 9.26 1.73
N GLU A 112 -0.52 10.40 1.09
CA GLU A 112 -1.52 11.05 0.23
C GLU A 112 -1.96 10.13 -0.94
N ARG A 113 -1.01 9.49 -1.63
CA ARG A 113 -1.30 8.59 -2.76
C ARG A 113 -2.13 7.39 -2.32
N ILE A 114 -1.74 6.74 -1.21
CA ILE A 114 -2.48 5.60 -0.65
C ILE A 114 -3.83 6.04 -0.10
N GLN A 115 -3.92 7.21 0.55
CA GLN A 115 -5.15 7.71 1.14
C GLN A 115 -6.23 7.95 0.09
N LYS A 116 -5.88 8.47 -1.09
CA LYS A 116 -6.81 8.59 -2.23
C LYS A 116 -7.33 7.23 -2.70
N LEU A 117 -6.47 6.23 -2.78
CA LEU A 117 -6.88 4.88 -3.20
C LEU A 117 -7.73 4.19 -2.14
N LYS A 118 -7.45 4.46 -0.85
CA LYS A 118 -8.20 3.93 0.29
C LYS A 118 -9.67 4.35 0.29
N GLU A 119 -10.03 5.48 -0.33
CA GLU A 119 -11.42 5.93 -0.47
C GLU A 119 -12.29 4.94 -1.27
N SER A 120 -11.68 4.12 -2.11
CA SER A 120 -12.37 3.10 -2.90
C SER A 120 -12.44 1.72 -2.23
N LEU A 121 -11.86 1.58 -1.04
CA LEU A 121 -11.94 0.35 -0.24
C LEU A 121 -13.21 0.34 0.63
N PRO A 122 -13.75 -0.84 0.94
CA PRO A 122 -14.90 -0.97 1.82
C PRO A 122 -14.65 -0.35 3.20
N SER A 123 -15.69 0.27 3.73
CA SER A 123 -15.71 0.87 5.06
C SER A 123 -16.11 -0.14 6.14
N TYR A 124 -16.11 0.32 7.40
CA TYR A 124 -16.62 -0.48 8.51
C TYR A 124 -18.13 -0.77 8.39
N GLU A 125 -18.89 0.14 7.77
CA GLU A 125 -20.32 -0.06 7.53
C GLU A 125 -20.56 -1.23 6.57
N ASP A 126 -19.77 -1.33 5.50
CA ASP A 126 -19.82 -2.42 4.53
C ASP A 126 -19.51 -3.77 5.19
N LEU A 127 -18.53 -3.81 6.09
CA LEU A 127 -18.21 -4.99 6.88
C LEU A 127 -19.40 -5.43 7.74
N ASN A 128 -20.01 -4.49 8.48
CA ASN A 128 -21.18 -4.80 9.31
C ASN A 128 -22.36 -5.29 8.46
N GLY A 129 -22.60 -4.65 7.30
CA GLY A 129 -23.60 -5.09 6.34
C GLY A 129 -23.37 -6.52 5.86
N ALA A 130 -22.12 -6.87 5.52
CA ALA A 130 -21.73 -8.21 5.10
C ALA A 130 -21.94 -9.26 6.23
N VAL A 131 -21.58 -8.92 7.47
CA VAL A 131 -21.82 -9.79 8.64
C VAL A 131 -23.32 -10.04 8.85
N VAL A 132 -24.14 -8.99 8.80
CA VAL A 132 -25.60 -9.12 8.91
C VAL A 132 -26.17 -9.98 7.78
N ALA A 133 -25.68 -9.82 6.56
CA ALA A 133 -26.10 -10.66 5.43
C ALA A 133 -25.72 -12.14 5.65
N LEU A 134 -24.51 -12.42 6.14
CA LEU A 134 -24.08 -13.78 6.50
C LEU A 134 -24.96 -14.40 7.60
N LEU A 135 -25.26 -13.65 8.66
CA LEU A 135 -26.16 -14.10 9.72
C LEU A 135 -27.56 -14.40 9.19
N ARG A 136 -28.09 -13.58 8.29
CA ARG A 136 -29.38 -13.84 7.64
C ARG A 136 -29.37 -15.13 6.82
N LEU A 137 -28.29 -15.39 6.07
CA LEU A 137 -28.14 -16.64 5.32
C LEU A 137 -28.08 -17.84 6.27
N GLN A 138 -27.33 -17.72 7.37
CA GLN A 138 -27.25 -18.74 8.41
C GLN A 138 -28.61 -19.02 9.04
N ASP A 139 -29.39 -17.99 9.38
CA ASP A 139 -30.73 -18.14 9.96
C ASP A 139 -31.74 -18.73 8.98
N THR A 140 -31.69 -18.33 7.71
CA THR A 140 -32.63 -18.76 6.66
C THR A 140 -32.39 -20.20 6.23
N TYR A 141 -31.13 -20.58 6.03
CA TYR A 141 -30.75 -21.91 5.52
C TYR A 141 -30.28 -22.87 6.61
N LYS A 142 -30.30 -22.45 7.89
CA LYS A 142 -29.84 -23.24 9.04
C LYS A 142 -28.43 -23.79 8.83
N LEU A 143 -27.55 -22.93 8.35
CA LEU A 143 -26.16 -23.28 8.06
C LEU A 143 -25.42 -23.56 9.38
N ASP A 144 -24.57 -24.58 9.35
CA ASP A 144 -23.70 -24.93 10.47
C ASP A 144 -22.65 -23.84 10.70
N THR A 145 -22.61 -23.32 11.93
CA THR A 145 -21.69 -22.26 12.34
C THR A 145 -20.24 -22.69 12.26
N ASP A 146 -19.95 -23.96 12.52
CA ASP A 146 -18.58 -24.49 12.48
C ASP A 146 -18.07 -24.55 11.04
N ARG A 147 -18.97 -24.88 10.10
CA ARG A 147 -18.66 -24.86 8.66
C ARG A 147 -18.52 -23.45 8.11
N ILE A 148 -19.37 -22.51 8.54
CA ILE A 148 -19.22 -21.08 8.21
C ILE A 148 -17.88 -20.54 8.71
N ALA A 149 -17.53 -20.79 9.97
CA ALA A 149 -16.26 -20.36 10.56
C ALA A 149 -15.06 -20.98 9.85
N GLY A 150 -15.19 -22.23 9.39
CA GLY A 150 -14.20 -22.94 8.58
C GLY A 150 -14.17 -22.52 7.10
N GLY A 151 -15.07 -21.64 6.64
CA GLY A 151 -15.16 -21.23 5.24
C GLY A 151 -15.71 -22.31 4.28
N ASP A 152 -16.38 -23.34 4.79
CA ASP A 152 -16.97 -24.42 4.00
C ASP A 152 -18.48 -24.20 3.82
N LEU A 153 -18.84 -23.50 2.74
CA LEU A 153 -20.22 -23.28 2.34
C LEU A 153 -20.49 -23.95 0.99
N GLN A 154 -21.34 -24.98 1.00
CA GLN A 154 -21.92 -25.64 -0.18
C GLN A 154 -20.92 -26.06 -1.28
N GLY A 155 -19.70 -26.48 -0.90
CA GLY A 155 -18.74 -27.09 -1.84
C GLY A 155 -17.72 -26.12 -2.45
N THR A 156 -17.72 -24.85 -2.06
CA THR A 156 -16.61 -23.92 -2.33
C THR A 156 -15.82 -23.68 -1.06
N PRO A 157 -14.68 -24.36 -0.84
CA PRO A 157 -13.83 -24.11 0.32
C PRO A 157 -13.24 -22.69 0.24
N SER A 158 -13.30 -21.96 1.36
CA SER A 158 -12.75 -20.62 1.53
C SER A 158 -11.89 -20.51 2.79
N VAL A 159 -11.19 -19.39 2.96
CA VAL A 159 -10.37 -19.14 4.15
C VAL A 159 -11.26 -19.04 5.38
N SER A 160 -10.79 -19.58 6.51
CA SER A 160 -11.51 -19.49 7.79
C SER A 160 -11.74 -18.04 8.21
N LEU A 161 -12.89 -17.76 8.83
CA LEU A 161 -13.27 -16.43 9.33
C LEU A 161 -12.37 -15.92 10.46
N THR A 162 -11.60 -16.79 11.12
CA THR A 162 -10.57 -16.42 12.10
C THR A 162 -9.19 -16.19 11.47
N GLY A 163 -9.04 -16.41 10.17
CA GLY A 163 -7.81 -16.16 9.43
C GLY A 163 -7.64 -14.67 9.11
N THR A 164 -6.40 -14.17 9.16
CA THR A 164 -6.06 -12.93 8.48
C THR A 164 -6.25 -13.12 6.98
N TYR A 165 -6.75 -12.11 6.26
CA TYR A 165 -6.75 -12.09 4.79
C TYR A 165 -5.41 -12.64 4.27
N PRO A 166 -5.39 -13.56 3.29
CA PRO A 166 -4.16 -14.22 2.89
C PRO A 166 -3.17 -13.20 2.34
N THR A 167 -2.28 -12.73 3.21
CA THR A 167 -1.02 -12.14 2.78
C THR A 167 -0.28 -13.27 2.08
N HIS A 168 0.07 -13.07 0.82
CA HIS A 168 0.94 -13.97 0.08
C HIS A 168 2.30 -14.04 0.79
N SER A 169 2.39 -14.85 1.85
CA SER A 169 3.61 -15.20 2.56
C SER A 169 4.23 -16.37 1.81
N ASN A 170 4.93 -16.04 0.73
CA ASN A 170 6.03 -16.85 0.19
C ASN A 170 6.87 -15.99 -0.75
N VAL A 171 7.61 -15.03 -0.17
CA VAL A 171 8.89 -14.60 -0.73
C VAL A 171 9.90 -14.69 0.41
N SER A 172 10.57 -15.84 0.48
CA SER A 172 11.81 -15.97 1.25
C SER A 172 12.86 -15.17 0.49
N TYR A 173 13.28 -14.02 1.02
CA TYR A 173 14.52 -13.39 0.58
C TYR A 173 15.67 -14.18 1.20
N VAL A 174 16.25 -15.07 0.39
CA VAL A 174 17.63 -15.54 0.56
C VAL A 174 18.55 -14.54 -0.11
#